data_AF-A0A7J7L5S0-F1
#
_entry.id   AF-A0A7J7L5S0-F1
#
_cell.length_a   1.000
_cell.length_b   1.000
_cell.length_c   1.000
_cell.angle_alpha   90.00
_cell.angle_beta   90.00
_cell.angle_gamma   90.00
#
_symmetry.space_group_name_H-M   'P 1'
#
loop_
_entity.id
_entity.type
_entity.pdbx_description
1 polymer ?
#
loop_
_entity_poly.entity_id
_entity_poly.type
_entity_poly.pdbx_seq_one_letter_code
_entity_poly.pdbx_strand_id
1 'polypeptide(L)'
;MKVDTTILGLDDERAKEMPYIPSMGIYVVSNNVMLNLLCDKFPGANDFGSEVIPGVTTIGMRNRRVIALKSNQVSNYRVAFGLVSGCTHPIMGPGKVQTYLYDGYWEDISTIEALYNANLGITKKPVPDISFYDRSSRIYTQPRYLPPSKMLDADVTDSVIGEGCVIKNCKIHHSVVGLRSCISEGAIIEDTLLIGANYRLIDIPVSNCLNSNISKIYVLTQFNSASLNRHLSQAYASNMEGYKNEGFVEILAVQQSLENPNWF
;
A
#
# COMPACT_ATOMS: atom_id res chain seq x y z
N MET A 1 -12.40 13.78 20.84
CA MET A 1 -12.79 13.75 22.27
C MET A 1 -11.51 13.84 23.10
N LYS A 2 -11.47 14.63 24.18
CA LYS A 2 -10.28 14.77 25.03
C LYS A 2 -10.05 13.46 25.77
N VAL A 3 -8.86 12.88 25.66
CA VAL A 3 -8.53 11.60 26.30
C VAL A 3 -7.52 11.87 27.41
N ASP A 4 -7.76 11.31 28.58
CA ASP A 4 -6.74 11.28 29.63
C ASP A 4 -5.65 10.28 29.24
N THR A 5 -4.48 10.80 28.89
CA THR A 5 -3.37 10.03 28.34
C THR A 5 -2.47 9.43 29.42
N THR A 6 -2.71 9.73 30.71
CA THR A 6 -2.09 9.00 31.83
C THR A 6 -2.57 7.55 31.90
N ILE A 7 -3.84 7.29 31.50
CA ILE A 7 -4.44 5.94 31.39
C ILE A 7 -3.64 5.05 30.42
N LEU A 8 -2.92 5.67 29.48
CA LEU A 8 -2.11 5.01 28.46
C LEU A 8 -0.68 4.70 28.92
N GLY A 9 -0.26 5.23 30.09
CA GLY A 9 1.06 5.05 30.66
C GLY A 9 2.06 6.17 30.35
N LEU A 10 1.60 7.34 29.90
CA LEU A 10 2.45 8.55 29.87
C LEU A 10 2.57 9.17 31.26
N ASP A 11 3.69 9.86 31.50
CA ASP A 11 3.90 10.69 32.69
C ASP A 11 2.99 11.94 32.71
N ASP A 12 2.82 12.52 33.89
CA ASP A 12 1.88 13.62 34.14
C ASP A 12 2.27 14.94 33.44
N GLU A 13 3.49 15.08 32.91
CA GLU A 13 3.90 16.27 32.15
C GLU A 13 3.56 16.08 30.67
N ARG A 14 4.02 14.99 30.06
CA ARG A 14 3.73 14.67 28.65
C ARG A 14 2.24 14.43 28.40
N ALA A 15 1.50 13.92 29.39
CA ALA A 15 0.05 13.76 29.30
C ALA A 15 -0.71 15.11 29.23
N LYS A 16 -0.14 16.20 29.80
CA LYS A 16 -0.70 17.55 29.70
C LYS A 16 -0.38 18.22 28.37
N GLU A 17 0.80 17.97 27.82
CA GLU A 17 1.23 18.46 26.50
C GLU A 17 0.47 17.76 25.36
N MET A 18 0.09 16.49 25.55
CA MET A 18 -0.61 15.67 24.55
C MET A 18 -2.03 15.27 24.99
N PRO A 19 -3.02 16.19 25.02
CA PRO A 19 -4.40 15.90 25.44
C PRO A 19 -5.23 15.10 24.42
N TYR A 20 -4.67 14.81 23.24
CA TYR A 20 -5.28 14.03 22.17
C TYR A 20 -4.21 13.14 21.52
N ILE A 21 -4.35 11.82 21.59
CA ILE A 21 -3.43 10.88 20.93
C ILE A 21 -4.25 9.85 20.15
N PRO A 22 -4.36 10.00 18.82
CA PRO A 22 -5.12 9.08 17.97
C PRO A 22 -4.51 7.68 17.96
N SER A 23 -5.37 6.66 17.89
CA SER A 23 -4.95 5.28 17.68
C SER A 23 -4.55 5.09 16.22
N MET A 24 -3.46 4.35 15.96
CA MET A 24 -3.09 3.96 14.59
C MET A 24 -3.82 2.69 14.13
N GLY A 25 -4.68 2.09 14.97
CA GLY A 25 -5.36 0.83 14.67
C GLY A 25 -4.46 -0.43 14.69
N ILE A 26 -3.18 -0.28 15.06
CA ILE A 26 -2.21 -1.38 15.12
C ILE A 26 -2.05 -1.84 16.57
N TYR A 27 -2.31 -3.14 16.79
CA TYR A 27 -2.27 -3.78 18.10
C TYR A 27 -1.38 -5.03 18.06
N VAL A 28 -0.44 -5.14 19.00
CA VAL A 28 0.42 -6.32 19.18
C VAL A 28 -0.02 -7.04 20.44
N VAL A 29 -0.50 -8.29 20.28
CA VAL A 29 -1.05 -9.11 21.37
C VAL A 29 -0.47 -10.53 21.26
N SER A 30 -0.12 -11.16 22.37
CA SER A 30 0.29 -12.57 22.35
C SER A 30 -0.89 -13.49 22.04
N ASN A 31 -0.69 -14.52 21.21
CA ASN A 31 -1.76 -15.40 20.69
C ASN A 31 -2.77 -15.88 21.76
N ASN A 32 -2.28 -16.44 22.87
CA ASN A 32 -3.15 -16.96 23.95
C ASN A 32 -4.00 -15.85 24.62
N VAL A 33 -3.50 -14.61 24.66
CA VAL A 33 -4.28 -13.46 25.15
C VAL A 33 -5.30 -13.04 24.11
N MET A 34 -4.95 -13.00 22.82
CA MET A 34 -5.89 -12.68 21.74
C MET A 34 -7.07 -13.67 21.72
N LEU A 35 -6.80 -14.97 21.82
CA LEU A 35 -7.83 -16.01 21.91
C LEU A 35 -8.72 -15.83 23.14
N ASN A 36 -8.15 -15.60 24.33
CA ASN A 36 -8.96 -15.37 25.54
C ASN A 36 -9.83 -14.10 25.43
N LEU A 37 -9.31 -13.03 24.80
CA LEU A 37 -10.06 -11.80 24.58
C LEU A 37 -11.24 -12.01 23.62
N LEU A 38 -10.99 -12.62 22.46
CA LEU A 38 -12.01 -12.75 21.41
C LEU A 38 -13.00 -13.90 21.68
N CYS A 39 -12.57 -15.01 22.30
CA CYS A 39 -13.45 -16.16 22.52
C CYS A 39 -14.14 -16.14 23.90
N ASP A 40 -13.44 -15.74 24.97
CA ASP A 40 -13.96 -15.89 26.34
C ASP A 40 -14.48 -14.58 26.95
N LYS A 41 -13.94 -13.42 26.54
CA LYS A 41 -14.24 -12.12 27.17
C LYS A 41 -15.14 -11.22 26.34
N PHE A 42 -14.93 -11.18 25.04
CA PHE A 42 -15.66 -10.33 24.10
C PHE A 42 -16.19 -11.11 22.88
N PRO A 43 -16.87 -12.26 23.05
CA PRO A 43 -17.32 -13.11 21.93
C PRO A 43 -18.35 -12.46 21.00
N GLY A 44 -18.98 -11.37 21.43
CA GLY A 44 -19.91 -10.57 20.62
C GLY A 44 -19.35 -9.24 20.12
N ALA A 45 -18.06 -8.97 20.31
CA ALA A 45 -17.44 -7.73 19.83
C ALA A 45 -17.15 -7.79 18.33
N ASN A 46 -17.51 -6.72 17.63
CA ASN A 46 -17.34 -6.52 16.19
C ASN A 46 -16.18 -5.57 15.88
N ASP A 47 -15.78 -4.70 16.83
CA ASP A 47 -14.62 -3.80 16.65
C ASP A 47 -13.62 -3.87 17.81
N PHE A 48 -12.34 -3.97 17.44
CA PHE A 48 -11.26 -4.09 18.41
C PHE A 48 -10.93 -2.77 19.11
N GLY A 49 -11.04 -1.64 18.40
CA GLY A 49 -10.62 -0.33 18.91
C GLY A 49 -11.61 0.31 19.89
N SER A 50 -12.91 0.11 19.68
CA SER A 50 -14.00 0.73 20.42
C SER A 50 -14.69 -0.18 21.43
N GLU A 51 -14.64 -1.51 21.25
CA GLU A 51 -15.28 -2.47 22.16
C GLU A 51 -14.23 -3.26 22.96
N VAL A 52 -13.30 -3.95 22.28
CA VAL A 52 -12.33 -4.83 22.95
C VAL A 52 -11.32 -4.05 23.80
N ILE A 53 -10.64 -3.03 23.27
CA ILE A 53 -9.62 -2.27 24.01
C ILE A 53 -10.19 -1.51 25.23
N PRO A 54 -11.33 -0.78 25.12
CA PRO A 54 -11.97 -0.17 26.30
C PRO A 54 -12.51 -1.22 27.28
N GLY A 55 -13.02 -2.34 26.78
CA GLY A 55 -13.45 -3.47 27.60
C GLY A 55 -12.32 -4.06 28.45
N VAL A 56 -11.15 -4.32 27.85
CA VAL A 56 -9.95 -4.84 28.56
C VAL A 56 -9.56 -3.93 29.73
N THR A 57 -9.63 -2.62 29.51
CA THR A 57 -9.36 -1.60 30.54
C THR A 57 -10.41 -1.66 31.65
N THR A 58 -11.68 -1.80 31.30
CA THR A 58 -12.83 -1.81 32.23
C THR A 58 -12.90 -3.06 33.10
N ILE A 59 -12.64 -4.25 32.54
CA ILE A 59 -12.66 -5.53 33.28
C ILE A 59 -11.44 -5.63 34.23
N GLY A 60 -10.56 -4.61 34.26
CA GLY A 60 -9.36 -4.62 35.10
C GLY A 60 -8.38 -5.73 34.71
N MET A 61 -8.45 -6.20 33.45
CA MET A 61 -7.57 -7.26 32.95
C MET A 61 -6.15 -6.72 32.86
N ARG A 62 -5.40 -6.86 33.97
CA ARG A 62 -3.94 -6.68 34.05
C ARG A 62 -3.17 -7.72 33.21
N ASN A 63 -3.77 -8.30 32.17
CA ASN A 63 -3.21 -9.32 31.31
C ASN A 63 -2.26 -8.73 30.26
N ARG A 64 -1.09 -8.33 30.79
CA ARG A 64 0.24 -8.74 30.31
C ARG A 64 0.31 -8.95 28.77
N ARG A 65 0.89 -7.95 28.06
CA ARG A 65 1.32 -8.00 26.64
C ARG A 65 0.25 -7.64 25.58
N VAL A 66 -0.49 -6.54 25.80
CA VAL A 66 -1.15 -5.80 24.70
C VAL A 66 -0.38 -4.49 24.51
N ILE A 67 0.09 -4.23 23.29
CA ILE A 67 0.74 -2.97 22.92
C ILE A 67 -0.09 -2.31 21.82
N ALA A 68 -0.48 -1.06 22.00
CA ALA A 68 -1.15 -0.27 20.97
C ALA A 68 -0.18 0.78 20.41
N LEU A 69 -0.01 0.83 19.08
CA LEU A 69 0.73 1.93 18.45
C LEU A 69 -0.15 3.18 18.41
N LYS A 70 0.43 4.28 18.86
CA LYS A 70 -0.20 5.60 18.92
C LYS A 70 0.69 6.62 18.26
N SER A 71 0.12 7.53 17.47
CA SER A 71 0.91 8.48 16.68
C SER A 71 1.18 9.77 17.46
N ASN A 72 2.43 10.25 17.42
CA ASN A 72 2.89 11.39 18.20
C ASN A 72 2.41 12.76 17.67
N GLN A 73 1.85 12.83 16.45
CA GLN A 73 1.58 14.09 15.76
C GLN A 73 0.09 14.48 15.72
N VAL A 74 -0.20 15.66 16.27
CA VAL A 74 -1.56 16.20 16.53
C VAL A 74 -2.06 17.14 15.41
N SER A 75 -1.25 17.39 14.38
CA SER A 75 -1.61 18.25 13.23
C SER A 75 -1.08 17.69 11.91
N ASN A 76 -1.97 17.59 10.91
CA ASN A 76 -1.86 17.45 9.45
C ASN A 76 -0.59 16.83 8.79
N TYR A 77 -0.83 16.04 7.74
CA TYR A 77 0.06 15.65 6.61
C TYR A 77 1.09 14.56 6.88
N ARG A 78 0.79 13.31 6.53
CA ARG A 78 1.78 12.20 6.53
C ARG A 78 1.31 10.99 5.65
N VAL A 79 1.96 9.82 5.77
CA VAL A 79 1.51 8.47 5.30
C VAL A 79 2.28 7.37 6.03
N ALA A 80 1.78 6.13 6.21
CA ALA A 80 2.63 4.91 6.19
C ALA A 80 1.86 3.58 6.33
N PHE A 81 2.08 2.68 5.36
CA PHE A 81 2.20 1.25 5.65
C PHE A 81 3.59 1.02 6.27
N GLY A 82 3.64 0.65 7.56
CA GLY A 82 4.89 0.47 8.30
C GLY A 82 4.98 -0.90 8.96
N LEU A 83 5.86 -1.77 8.44
CA LEU A 83 6.54 -2.74 9.31
C LEU A 83 7.36 -1.96 10.33
N VAL A 84 7.32 -2.38 11.59
CA VAL A 84 7.96 -1.66 12.71
C VAL A 84 9.50 -1.80 12.63
N SER A 85 10.14 -0.98 11.80
CA SER A 85 11.59 -0.80 11.82
C SER A 85 11.97 0.19 12.93
N GLY A 86 12.76 -0.25 13.90
CA GLY A 86 13.23 0.59 15.01
C GLY A 86 13.15 -0.04 16.40
N CYS A 87 12.42 -1.15 16.59
CA CYS A 87 12.35 -1.83 17.89
C CYS A 87 13.61 -2.68 18.20
N THR A 88 14.73 -2.01 18.50
CA THR A 88 15.95 -2.62 19.05
C THR A 88 15.91 -2.81 20.56
N HIS A 89 14.92 -2.21 21.25
CA HIS A 89 14.65 -2.44 22.66
C HIS A 89 13.62 -3.56 22.87
N PRO A 90 13.75 -4.40 23.91
CA PRO A 90 12.79 -5.45 24.20
C PRO A 90 11.43 -4.86 24.62
N ILE A 91 10.48 -4.83 23.67
CA ILE A 91 9.14 -4.23 23.83
C ILE A 91 8.26 -4.94 24.87
N MET A 92 8.70 -6.09 25.41
CA MET A 92 7.94 -6.88 26.39
C MET A 92 8.51 -6.75 27.81
N GLY A 93 8.33 -5.56 28.40
CA GLY A 93 8.40 -5.40 29.85
C GLY A 93 7.21 -6.09 30.57
N PRO A 94 7.36 -6.57 31.81
CA PRO A 94 6.28 -7.23 32.53
C PRO A 94 5.25 -6.24 33.11
N GLY A 95 4.10 -6.09 32.44
CA GLY A 95 2.87 -5.62 33.07
C GLY A 95 2.13 -4.47 32.36
N LYS A 96 0.79 -4.57 32.39
CA LYS A 96 -0.21 -3.66 31.79
C LYS A 96 -0.28 -3.67 30.25
N VAL A 97 -1.35 -3.08 29.73
CA VAL A 97 -1.44 -2.58 28.35
C VAL A 97 -0.46 -1.41 28.25
N GLN A 98 0.33 -1.34 27.19
CA GLN A 98 1.30 -0.26 26.97
C GLN A 98 0.98 0.45 25.66
N THR A 99 1.00 1.78 25.65
CA THR A 99 1.03 2.51 24.36
C THR A 99 2.45 2.81 23.97
N TYR A 100 2.79 2.49 22.72
CA TYR A 100 4.05 2.92 22.12
C TYR A 100 3.77 4.14 21.25
N LEU A 101 4.44 5.25 21.55
CA LEU A 101 4.41 6.45 20.71
C LEU A 101 5.30 6.23 19.48
N TYR A 102 4.69 6.19 18.31
CA TYR A 102 5.38 6.17 17.04
C TYR A 102 5.68 7.61 16.59
N ASP A 103 6.96 7.88 16.38
CA ASP A 103 7.53 9.20 16.07
C ASP A 103 8.04 9.29 14.62
N GLY A 104 7.64 8.34 13.77
CA GLY A 104 7.93 8.35 12.34
C GLY A 104 6.75 8.86 11.50
N TYR A 105 6.95 8.90 10.19
CA TYR A 105 5.95 9.30 9.21
C TYR A 105 4.73 8.33 9.23
N TRP A 106 3.53 8.86 9.46
CA TRP A 106 2.24 8.14 9.41
C TRP A 106 1.09 9.12 9.24
N GLU A 107 0.22 8.96 8.23
CA GLU A 107 -1.23 9.17 8.35
C GLU A 107 -2.05 8.41 7.30
N ASP A 108 -3.35 8.63 7.42
CA ASP A 108 -4.50 8.04 6.75
C ASP A 108 -4.71 8.57 5.31
N ILE A 109 -4.59 7.71 4.30
CA ILE A 109 -5.09 8.00 2.94
C ILE A 109 -6.60 7.70 2.88
N SER A 110 -7.39 8.56 3.51
CA SER A 110 -8.86 8.53 3.41
C SER A 110 -9.43 9.49 2.37
N THR A 111 -8.64 10.46 1.89
CA THR A 111 -9.09 11.47 0.91
C THR A 111 -8.19 11.50 -0.33
N ILE A 112 -8.75 12.00 -1.44
CA ILE A 112 -8.01 12.22 -2.70
C ILE A 112 -6.89 13.24 -2.50
N GLU A 113 -7.14 14.28 -1.70
CA GLU A 113 -6.15 15.30 -1.34
C GLU A 113 -4.99 14.70 -0.53
N ALA A 114 -5.28 13.84 0.45
CA ALA A 114 -4.24 13.14 1.21
C ALA A 114 -3.42 12.21 0.29
N LEU A 115 -4.07 11.45 -0.60
CA LEU A 115 -3.38 10.60 -1.58
C LEU A 115 -2.43 11.41 -2.45
N TYR A 116 -2.90 12.52 -2.99
CA TYR A 116 -2.16 13.42 -3.86
C TYR A 116 -0.95 14.05 -3.12
N ASN A 117 -1.20 14.67 -1.96
CA ASN A 117 -0.17 15.35 -1.16
C ASN A 117 0.90 14.38 -0.64
N ALA A 118 0.52 13.19 -0.17
CA ALA A 118 1.47 12.18 0.29
C ALA A 118 2.35 11.62 -0.83
N ASN A 119 1.83 11.53 -2.06
CA ASN A 119 2.63 11.12 -3.21
C ASN A 119 3.53 12.25 -3.70
N LEU A 120 3.05 13.49 -3.86
CA LEU A 120 3.93 14.61 -4.23
C LEU A 120 4.98 14.91 -3.15
N GLY A 121 4.70 14.62 -1.88
CA GLY A 121 5.64 14.75 -0.76
C GLY A 121 6.98 14.03 -0.97
N ILE A 122 7.04 13.01 -1.83
CA ILE A 122 8.28 12.29 -2.16
C ILE A 122 9.23 13.10 -3.06
N THR A 123 8.73 14.18 -3.68
CA THR A 123 9.51 15.09 -4.53
C THR A 123 10.14 16.25 -3.74
N LYS A 124 9.71 16.46 -2.49
CA LYS A 124 10.17 17.57 -1.63
C LYS A 124 11.68 17.56 -1.43
N LYS A 125 12.25 18.76 -1.42
CA LYS A 125 13.68 19.04 -1.18
C LYS A 125 13.88 19.78 0.15
N PRO A 126 15.03 19.62 0.83
CA PRO A 126 16.16 18.75 0.47
C PRO A 126 15.98 17.29 0.90
N VAL A 127 15.02 17.02 1.78
CA VAL A 127 14.67 15.68 2.29
C VAL A 127 13.15 15.53 2.20
N PRO A 128 12.62 14.47 1.55
CA PRO A 128 11.19 14.20 1.51
C PRO A 128 10.69 13.66 2.86
N ASP A 129 9.40 13.84 3.15
CA ASP A 129 8.79 13.40 4.41
C ASP A 129 8.88 11.85 4.58
N ILE A 130 8.94 11.12 3.45
CA ILE A 130 9.29 9.71 3.36
C ILE A 130 10.34 9.48 2.27
N SER A 131 11.41 8.76 2.61
CA SER A 131 12.48 8.41 1.67
C SER A 131 12.49 6.92 1.37
N PHE A 132 12.23 6.56 0.11
CA PHE A 132 12.42 5.19 -0.40
C PHE A 132 13.89 4.79 -0.58
N TYR A 133 14.82 5.73 -0.37
CA TYR A 133 16.27 5.50 -0.51
C TYR A 133 16.95 5.10 0.80
N ASP A 134 16.24 5.14 1.94
CA ASP A 134 16.78 4.66 3.21
C ASP A 134 16.96 3.14 3.21
N ARG A 135 18.21 2.71 3.35
CA ARG A 135 18.59 1.29 3.40
C ARG A 135 18.29 0.64 4.75
N SER A 136 18.01 1.43 5.80
CA SER A 136 17.69 0.98 7.16
C SER A 136 16.20 0.65 7.34
N SER A 137 15.31 1.41 6.68
CA SER A 137 13.86 1.20 6.67
C SER A 137 13.34 0.79 5.28
N ARG A 138 13.72 -0.40 4.82
CA ARG A 138 13.36 -0.90 3.48
C ARG A 138 11.88 -1.26 3.39
N ILE A 139 11.22 -0.73 2.37
CA ILE A 139 9.86 -1.13 1.97
C ILE A 139 9.97 -2.23 0.91
N TYR A 140 9.41 -3.39 1.20
CA TYR A 140 9.32 -4.51 0.25
C TYR A 140 8.00 -4.45 -0.52
N THR A 141 8.05 -4.70 -1.82
CA THR A 141 6.88 -4.77 -2.71
C THR A 141 7.12 -5.80 -3.81
N GLN A 142 6.11 -6.10 -4.61
CA GLN A 142 6.25 -7.02 -5.74
C GLN A 142 7.21 -6.42 -6.79
N PRO A 143 8.35 -7.07 -7.10
CA PRO A 143 9.31 -6.54 -8.06
C PRO A 143 8.71 -6.56 -9.47
N ARG A 144 8.84 -5.43 -10.18
CA ARG A 144 8.40 -5.29 -11.57
C ARG A 144 9.63 -5.28 -12.47
N TYR A 145 9.75 -6.28 -13.34
CA TYR A 145 10.84 -6.35 -14.32
C TYR A 145 10.53 -5.45 -15.51
N LEU A 146 10.72 -4.14 -15.33
CA LEU A 146 10.53 -3.11 -16.37
C LEU A 146 11.89 -2.68 -16.95
N PRO A 147 11.93 -2.22 -18.21
CA PRO A 147 13.13 -1.57 -18.73
C PRO A 147 13.32 -0.20 -18.05
N PRO A 148 14.54 0.36 -18.07
CA PRO A 148 14.77 1.75 -17.68
C PRO A 148 13.91 2.71 -18.50
N SER A 149 13.55 3.84 -17.89
CA SER A 149 12.77 4.89 -18.56
C SER A 149 13.63 5.63 -19.59
N LYS A 150 13.05 5.90 -20.76
CA LYS A 150 13.70 6.55 -21.89
C LYS A 150 13.25 8.00 -21.98
N MET A 151 14.19 8.93 -21.85
CA MET A 151 13.97 10.37 -22.05
C MET A 151 14.63 10.81 -23.35
N LEU A 152 13.93 11.63 -24.13
CA LEU A 152 14.37 12.24 -25.38
C LEU A 152 14.03 13.72 -25.30
N ASP A 153 15.04 14.57 -25.11
CA ASP A 153 14.92 16.04 -25.09
C ASP A 153 13.83 16.59 -24.15
N ALA A 154 13.70 16.01 -22.96
CA ALA A 154 12.69 16.39 -21.96
C ALA A 154 13.30 17.19 -20.79
N ASP A 155 12.58 18.23 -20.38
CA ASP A 155 12.89 19.05 -19.20
C ASP A 155 12.11 18.49 -17.99
N VAL A 156 12.83 18.04 -16.95
CA VAL A 156 12.25 17.38 -15.78
C VAL A 156 12.86 17.97 -14.52
N THR A 157 12.03 18.64 -13.72
CA THR A 157 12.40 19.33 -12.48
C THR A 157 11.50 18.86 -11.33
N ASP A 158 12.09 18.74 -10.13
CA ASP A 158 11.40 18.43 -8.87
C ASP A 158 10.39 17.29 -8.97
N SER A 159 10.73 16.24 -9.73
CA SER A 159 9.81 15.18 -10.12
C SER A 159 10.43 13.79 -9.97
N VAL A 160 9.59 12.79 -9.70
CA VAL A 160 9.98 11.37 -9.65
C VAL A 160 9.40 10.63 -10.85
N ILE A 161 10.27 9.95 -11.60
CA ILE A 161 9.91 9.18 -12.79
C ILE A 161 10.01 7.68 -12.49
N GLY A 162 8.89 6.97 -12.57
CA GLY A 162 8.82 5.51 -12.47
C GLY A 162 9.43 4.81 -13.69
N GLU A 163 9.61 3.50 -13.58
CA GLU A 163 10.29 2.67 -14.60
C GLU A 163 9.46 2.43 -15.87
N GLY A 164 10.14 2.14 -16.98
CA GLY A 164 9.53 1.79 -18.26
C GLY A 164 8.81 2.92 -18.99
N CYS A 165 8.98 4.17 -18.57
CA CYS A 165 8.37 5.33 -19.20
C CYS A 165 9.08 5.70 -20.52
N VAL A 166 8.36 6.36 -21.43
CA VAL A 166 8.91 6.96 -22.65
C VAL A 166 8.48 8.42 -22.67
N ILE A 167 9.44 9.33 -22.54
CA ILE A 167 9.22 10.76 -22.33
C ILE A 167 9.93 11.51 -23.46
N LYS A 168 9.20 12.32 -24.23
CA LYS A 168 9.70 13.00 -25.43
C LYS A 168 9.35 14.48 -25.46
N ASN A 169 10.35 15.35 -25.66
CA ASN A 169 10.20 16.77 -25.99
C ASN A 169 9.07 17.49 -25.21
N CYS A 170 9.12 17.37 -23.88
CA CYS A 170 8.06 17.79 -22.97
C CYS A 170 8.64 18.42 -21.70
N LYS A 171 7.78 19.04 -20.89
CA LYS A 171 8.13 19.62 -19.59
C LYS A 171 7.39 18.92 -18.45
N ILE A 172 8.11 18.60 -17.37
CA ILE A 172 7.58 17.96 -16.17
C ILE A 172 8.13 18.67 -14.93
N HIS A 173 7.26 19.21 -14.09
CA HIS A 173 7.60 19.94 -12.87
C HIS A 173 6.75 19.44 -11.69
N HIS A 174 7.35 19.35 -10.49
CA HIS A 174 6.67 18.99 -9.23
C HIS A 174 5.68 17.82 -9.35
N SER A 175 6.11 16.72 -9.97
CA SER A 175 5.20 15.64 -10.39
C SER A 175 5.74 14.24 -10.11
N VAL A 176 4.84 13.29 -9.92
CA VAL A 176 5.15 11.85 -9.82
C VAL A 176 4.59 11.15 -11.04
N VAL A 177 5.47 10.72 -11.95
CA VAL A 177 5.11 9.99 -13.17
C VAL A 177 5.20 8.49 -12.89
N GLY A 178 4.06 7.83 -12.82
CA GLY A 178 3.98 6.40 -12.61
C GLY A 178 4.57 5.58 -13.76
N LEU A 179 4.92 4.33 -13.45
CA LEU A 179 5.52 3.37 -14.36
C LEU A 179 4.78 3.18 -15.70
N ARG A 180 5.54 2.88 -16.76
CA ARG A 180 5.08 2.65 -18.15
C ARG A 180 4.39 3.84 -18.84
N SER A 181 4.55 5.06 -18.33
CA SER A 181 3.89 6.23 -18.91
C SER A 181 4.55 6.68 -20.20
N CYS A 182 3.74 6.94 -21.23
CA CYS A 182 4.18 7.52 -22.50
C CYS A 182 3.78 8.99 -22.54
N ILE A 183 4.75 9.89 -22.47
CA ILE A 183 4.56 11.34 -22.51
C ILE A 183 5.13 11.84 -23.85
N SER A 184 4.23 12.39 -24.66
CA SER A 184 4.52 12.85 -26.02
C SER A 184 4.95 14.31 -26.09
N GLU A 185 5.44 14.68 -27.25
CA GLU A 185 6.01 15.99 -27.56
C GLU A 185 5.00 17.12 -27.32
N GLY A 186 5.48 18.23 -26.75
CA GLY A 186 4.67 19.41 -26.40
C GLY A 186 3.85 19.28 -25.11
N ALA A 187 3.87 18.13 -24.42
CA ALA A 187 3.20 17.99 -23.14
C ALA A 187 3.85 18.86 -22.04
N ILE A 188 3.01 19.43 -21.17
CA ILE A 188 3.40 20.14 -19.96
C ILE A 188 2.66 19.46 -18.80
N ILE A 189 3.41 18.98 -17.82
CA ILE A 189 2.89 18.26 -16.65
C ILE A 189 3.43 18.97 -15.40
N GLU A 190 2.53 19.57 -14.63
CA GLU A 190 2.84 20.37 -13.45
C GLU A 190 1.96 19.89 -12.30
N ASP A 191 2.49 19.84 -11.08
CA ASP A 191 1.75 19.53 -9.85
C ASP A 191 0.88 18.26 -9.97
N THR A 192 1.42 17.19 -10.57
CA THR A 192 0.62 16.04 -11.04
C THR A 192 1.08 14.70 -10.45
N LEU A 193 0.14 13.97 -9.85
CA LEU A 193 0.25 12.53 -9.62
C LEU A 193 -0.30 11.76 -10.82
N LEU A 194 0.59 11.34 -11.74
CA LEU A 194 0.21 10.53 -12.89
C LEU A 194 0.31 9.05 -12.51
N ILE A 195 -0.83 8.43 -12.20
CA ILE A 195 -0.86 6.99 -11.87
C ILE A 195 -0.51 6.19 -13.13
N GLY A 196 0.50 5.33 -13.02
CA GLY A 196 1.13 4.66 -14.17
C GLY A 196 0.20 3.70 -14.91
N ALA A 197 0.55 3.41 -16.17
CA ALA A 197 -0.19 2.50 -17.05
C ALA A 197 -0.03 1.03 -16.60
N ASN A 198 -0.75 0.66 -15.54
CA ASN A 198 -0.90 -0.73 -15.10
C ASN A 198 -1.64 -1.58 -16.13
N TYR A 199 -2.62 -0.98 -16.82
CA TYR A 199 -3.45 -1.67 -17.80
C TYR A 199 -2.76 -1.82 -19.16
N ARG A 200 -2.93 -2.99 -19.76
CA ARG A 200 -2.62 -3.28 -21.17
C ARG A 200 -3.92 -3.27 -21.98
N LEU A 201 -3.80 -3.14 -23.30
CA LEU A 201 -4.96 -3.18 -24.21
C LEU A 201 -5.81 -4.46 -24.08
N ILE A 202 -5.21 -5.59 -23.66
CA ILE A 202 -5.92 -6.86 -23.40
C ILE A 202 -6.83 -6.78 -22.16
N ASP A 203 -6.57 -5.89 -21.21
CA ASP A 203 -7.32 -5.80 -19.97
C ASP A 203 -8.71 -5.20 -20.21
N ILE A 204 -8.90 -4.44 -21.29
CA ILE A 204 -10.19 -3.86 -21.72
C ILE A 204 -11.18 -4.98 -22.11
N PRO A 205 -10.91 -5.85 -23.10
CA PRO A 205 -11.83 -6.95 -23.44
C PRO A 205 -11.97 -7.96 -22.30
N VAL A 206 -10.90 -8.29 -21.56
CA VAL A 206 -10.97 -9.21 -20.41
C VAL A 206 -11.89 -8.64 -19.31
N SER A 207 -11.76 -7.36 -18.97
CA SER A 207 -12.65 -6.69 -18.01
C SER A 207 -14.11 -6.67 -18.49
N ASN A 208 -14.36 -6.39 -19.77
CA ASN A 208 -15.70 -6.43 -20.34
C ASN A 208 -16.34 -7.83 -20.27
N CYS A 209 -15.58 -8.89 -20.53
CA CYS A 209 -16.04 -10.27 -20.36
C CYS A 209 -16.45 -10.54 -18.90
N LEU A 210 -15.62 -10.18 -17.93
CA LEU A 210 -15.89 -10.42 -16.50
C LEU A 210 -17.10 -9.66 -15.98
N ASN A 211 -17.27 -8.39 -16.37
CA ASN A 211 -18.47 -7.61 -16.04
C ASN A 211 -19.73 -8.15 -16.74
N SER A 212 -19.58 -8.95 -17.80
CA SER A 212 -20.67 -9.67 -18.48
C SER A 212 -20.90 -11.09 -17.94
N ASN A 213 -20.32 -11.46 -16.79
CA ASN A 213 -20.32 -12.81 -16.20
C ASN A 213 -19.65 -13.90 -17.09
N ILE A 214 -18.78 -13.51 -18.03
CA ILE A 214 -17.95 -14.43 -18.82
C ILE A 214 -16.59 -14.57 -18.11
N SER A 215 -16.46 -15.61 -17.28
CA SER A 215 -15.26 -15.83 -16.44
C SER A 215 -14.26 -16.86 -16.97
N LYS A 216 -14.56 -17.58 -18.06
CA LYS A 216 -13.66 -18.56 -18.69
C LYS A 216 -13.16 -17.99 -20.02
N ILE A 217 -11.94 -17.47 -20.03
CA ILE A 217 -11.39 -16.67 -21.13
C ILE A 217 -10.06 -17.29 -21.61
N TYR A 218 -9.95 -17.55 -22.91
CA TYR A 218 -8.69 -17.91 -23.55
C TYR A 218 -8.15 -16.74 -24.37
N VAL A 219 -6.86 -16.43 -24.20
CA VAL A 219 -6.14 -15.41 -24.97
C VAL A 219 -5.13 -16.10 -25.89
N LEU A 220 -5.29 -15.88 -27.20
CA LEU A 220 -4.36 -16.35 -28.22
C LEU A 220 -3.22 -15.34 -28.40
N THR A 221 -1.98 -15.80 -28.52
CA THR A 221 -0.80 -14.93 -28.67
C THR A 221 0.05 -15.35 -29.85
N GLN A 222 0.35 -14.41 -30.76
CA GLN A 222 1.09 -14.68 -32.01
C GLN A 222 2.59 -14.35 -31.94
N PHE A 223 3.00 -13.29 -31.22
CA PHE A 223 4.40 -12.86 -31.18
C PHE A 223 4.82 -12.30 -29.81
N ASN A 224 6.06 -12.60 -29.38
CA ASN A 224 6.69 -12.13 -28.14
C ASN A 224 5.78 -12.22 -26.88
N SER A 225 5.14 -13.37 -26.71
CA SER A 225 4.07 -13.58 -25.72
C SER A 225 4.54 -13.53 -24.26
N ALA A 226 5.81 -13.82 -23.95
CA ALA A 226 6.31 -13.94 -22.58
C ALA A 226 5.98 -12.75 -21.64
N SER A 227 5.94 -11.52 -22.17
CA SER A 227 5.53 -10.33 -21.42
C SER A 227 4.03 -10.28 -21.16
N LEU A 228 3.21 -10.69 -22.13
CA LEU A 228 1.75 -10.77 -22.04
C LEU A 228 1.33 -11.92 -21.12
N ASN A 229 2.00 -13.07 -21.22
CA ASN A 229 1.76 -14.23 -20.37
C ASN A 229 1.98 -13.91 -18.90
N ARG A 230 3.13 -13.32 -18.58
CA ARG A 230 3.43 -12.88 -17.22
C ARG A 230 2.40 -11.87 -16.71
N HIS A 231 1.92 -10.95 -17.55
CA HIS A 231 0.91 -9.97 -17.17
C HIS A 231 -0.44 -10.62 -16.87
N LEU A 232 -0.97 -11.47 -17.75
CA LEU A 232 -2.27 -12.10 -17.52
C LEU A 232 -2.25 -13.03 -16.31
N SER A 233 -1.20 -13.85 -16.16
CA SER A 233 -1.02 -14.68 -14.96
C SER A 233 -0.88 -13.86 -13.68
N GLN A 234 -0.21 -12.70 -13.69
CA GLN A 234 -0.07 -11.86 -12.49
C GLN A 234 -1.31 -11.01 -12.19
N ALA A 235 -2.03 -10.54 -13.21
CA ALA A 235 -3.17 -9.64 -13.05
C ALA A 235 -4.48 -10.39 -12.72
N TYR A 236 -4.64 -11.62 -13.23
CA TYR A 236 -5.93 -12.33 -13.17
C TYR A 236 -5.90 -13.65 -12.39
N ALA A 237 -4.75 -14.31 -12.16
CA ALA A 237 -4.75 -15.61 -11.47
C ALA A 237 -5.12 -15.53 -9.97
N SER A 238 -4.76 -14.45 -9.27
CA SER A 238 -5.08 -14.28 -7.84
C SER A 238 -6.32 -13.42 -7.57
N ASN A 239 -6.75 -12.61 -8.54
CA ASN A 239 -7.81 -11.61 -8.33
C ASN A 239 -9.20 -12.12 -8.73
N MET A 240 -9.31 -13.35 -9.22
CA MET A 240 -10.59 -13.95 -9.64
C MET A 240 -11.36 -14.68 -8.54
N GLU A 241 -10.79 -14.88 -7.36
CA GLU A 241 -11.46 -15.58 -6.24
C GLU A 241 -12.77 -14.91 -5.77
N GLY A 242 -12.98 -13.64 -6.09
CA GLY A 242 -14.25 -12.93 -5.84
C GLY A 242 -15.41 -13.31 -6.78
N TYR A 243 -15.13 -13.92 -7.94
CA TYR A 243 -16.15 -14.42 -8.86
C TYR A 243 -16.55 -15.84 -8.44
N LYS A 244 -17.83 -16.02 -8.09
CA LYS A 244 -18.38 -17.21 -7.41
C LYS A 244 -18.34 -18.55 -8.18
N ASN A 245 -17.63 -18.64 -9.30
CA ASN A 245 -17.48 -19.84 -10.12
C ASN A 245 -16.06 -19.92 -10.67
N GLU A 246 -15.56 -21.16 -10.85
CA GLU A 246 -14.30 -21.53 -11.49
C GLU A 246 -14.02 -20.72 -12.78
N GLY A 247 -13.31 -19.60 -12.63
CA GLY A 247 -12.96 -18.68 -13.72
C GLY A 247 -11.46 -18.67 -13.97
N PHE A 248 -11.05 -18.38 -15.20
CA PHE A 248 -9.66 -18.26 -15.59
C PHE A 248 -9.46 -17.30 -16.78
N VAL A 249 -8.27 -16.72 -16.85
CA VAL A 249 -7.74 -16.10 -18.08
C VAL A 249 -6.47 -16.85 -18.45
N GLU A 250 -6.62 -17.84 -19.33
CA GLU A 250 -5.53 -18.70 -19.77
C GLU A 250 -5.04 -18.33 -21.16
N ILE A 251 -3.81 -18.75 -21.47
CA ILE A 251 -3.18 -18.44 -22.74
C ILE A 251 -2.97 -19.71 -23.53
N LEU A 252 -3.54 -19.72 -24.72
CA LEU A 252 -3.29 -20.73 -25.71
C LEU A 252 -2.08 -20.27 -26.53
N ALA A 253 -0.93 -20.85 -26.22
CA ALA A 253 0.26 -20.73 -27.06
C ALA A 253 -0.02 -21.45 -28.40
N VAL A 254 0.13 -20.72 -29.51
CA VAL A 254 0.01 -21.32 -30.84
C VAL A 254 1.22 -22.22 -31.07
N GLN A 255 0.98 -23.47 -31.47
CA GLN A 255 2.00 -24.44 -31.80
C GLN A 255 1.78 -24.93 -33.24
N GLN A 256 2.83 -24.84 -34.06
CA GLN A 256 2.83 -25.37 -35.42
C GLN A 256 2.77 -26.90 -35.38
N SER A 257 1.85 -27.51 -36.13
CA SER A 257 1.76 -28.97 -36.22
C SER A 257 2.68 -29.49 -37.33
N LEU A 258 3.09 -30.76 -37.21
CA LEU A 258 3.89 -31.45 -38.23
C LEU A 258 3.13 -31.63 -39.56
N GLU A 259 1.80 -31.59 -39.52
CA GLU A 259 0.93 -31.85 -40.68
C GLU A 259 0.59 -30.58 -41.48
N ASN A 260 0.69 -29.39 -40.88
CA ASN A 260 0.39 -28.13 -41.56
C ASN A 260 1.42 -27.05 -41.20
N PRO A 261 2.51 -26.91 -41.97
CA PRO A 261 3.53 -25.90 -41.74
C PRO A 261 3.05 -24.47 -42.04
N ASN A 262 1.87 -24.28 -42.65
CA ASN A 262 1.40 -22.97 -43.11
C ASN A 262 0.60 -22.18 -42.06
N TRP A 263 0.35 -22.73 -40.86
CA TRP A 263 -0.29 -21.99 -39.78
C TRP A 263 0.74 -21.42 -38.79
N PHE A 264 0.91 -20.10 -38.85
CA PHE A 264 1.48 -19.25 -37.81
C PHE A 264 0.85 -17.84 -37.92
#